data_AF-A0A3E5EK53-F1
#
_entry.id   AF-A0A3E5EK53-F1
#
_cell.length_a   1.000
_cell.length_b   1.000
_cell.length_c   1.000
_cell.angle_alpha   90.00
_cell.angle_beta   90.00
_cell.angle_gamma   90.00
#
_symmetry.space_group_name_H-M   'P 1'
#
loop_
_entity.id
_entity.type
_entity.pdbx_description
1 polymer ?
#
loop_
_entity_poly.entity_id
_entity_poly.type
_entity_poly.pdbx_seq_one_letter_code
_entity_poly.pdbx_strand_id
1 'polypeptide(L)' 'MIKTDELRGIIAKNGLSQSDVAKMIGVTPKTFYEKMKNGVFGSDEIQIMIDELHIDNPMPIFFAHK' A
#
# COMPACT_ATOMS: atom_id res chain seq x y z
N MET A 1 8.09 -4.86 8.69
CA MET A 1 6.95 -4.00 9.10
C MET A 1 6.73 -3.00 7.98
N ILE A 2 5.51 -2.73 7.55
CA ILE A 2 5.28 -1.84 6.39
C ILE A 2 5.42 -0.39 6.83
N LYS A 3 6.15 0.43 6.06
CA LYS A 3 6.23 1.88 6.24
C LYS A 3 4.97 2.54 5.65
N THR A 4 3.90 2.54 6.43
CA THR A 4 2.57 3.00 5.98
C THR A 4 2.52 4.50 5.69
N ASP A 5 3.38 5.31 6.33
CA ASP A 5 3.51 6.74 6.03
C ASP A 5 4.13 6.99 4.65
N GLU A 6 5.19 6.24 4.30
CA GLU A 6 5.80 6.28 2.97
C GLU A 6 4.79 5.84 1.90
N LEU A 7 4.06 4.75 2.17
CA LEU A 7 3.02 4.27 1.27
C LEU A 7 1.94 5.33 1.05
N ARG A 8 1.51 6.08 2.08
CA ARG A 8 0.58 7.20 1.91
C ARG A 8 1.15 8.31 1.02
N GLY A 9 2.44 8.63 1.19
CA GLY A 9 3.12 9.61 0.34
C GLY A 9 3.13 9.19 -1.13
N ILE A 10 3.40 7.91 -1.41
CA ILE A 10 3.38 7.34 -2.75
C ILE A 10 1.98 7.37 -3.37
N ILE A 11 0.96 6.99 -2.59
CA ILE A 11 -0.44 7.04 -3.02
C ILE A 11 -0.83 8.47 -3.42
N ALA A 12 -0.48 9.45 -2.59
CA ALA A 12 -0.75 10.86 -2.88
C ALA A 12 0.05 11.38 -4.09
N LYS A 13 1.31 10.95 -4.27
CA LYS A 13 2.13 11.31 -5.45
C LYS A 13 1.51 10.80 -6.76
N ASN A 14 0.79 9.68 -6.71
CA ASN A 14 0.03 9.14 -7.83
C ASN A 14 -1.36 9.78 -8.00
N GLY A 15 -1.74 10.77 -7.18
CA GLY A 15 -3.04 11.42 -7.25
C GLY A 15 -4.22 10.54 -6.82
N LEU A 16 -3.94 9.45 -6.11
CA LEU A 16 -4.94 8.49 -5.65
C LEU A 16 -5.31 8.72 -4.18
N SER A 17 -6.51 8.32 -3.81
CA SER A 17 -6.89 8.17 -2.40
C SER A 17 -6.64 6.74 -1.91
N GLN A 18 -6.54 6.54 -0.60
CA GLN A 18 -6.48 5.19 -0.01
C GLN A 18 -7.70 4.34 -0.40
N SER A 19 -8.87 4.97 -0.56
CA SER A 19 -10.08 4.30 -1.05
C SER A 19 -9.98 3.84 -2.50
N ASP A 20 -9.19 4.51 -3.34
CA ASP A 20 -8.96 4.07 -4.72
C ASP A 20 -8.04 2.86 -4.74
N VAL A 21 -6.98 2.88 -3.93
CA VAL A 21 -6.08 1.74 -3.77
C VAL A 21 -6.79 0.54 -3.16
N ALA A 22 -7.74 0.76 -2.24
CA ALA A 22 -8.57 -0.32 -1.71
C ALA A 22 -9.32 -1.06 -2.84
N LYS A 23 -9.95 -0.32 -3.76
CA LYS A 23 -10.64 -0.90 -4.92
C LYS A 23 -9.68 -1.63 -5.86
N MET A 24 -8.50 -1.04 -6.09
CA MET A 24 -7.45 -1.59 -6.94
C MET A 24 -6.97 -2.96 -6.46
N ILE A 25 -6.79 -3.15 -5.14
CA ILE A 25 -6.41 -4.45 -4.56
C ILE A 25 -7.62 -5.35 -4.23
N GLY A 26 -8.83 -4.95 -4.62
CA GLY A 26 -10.05 -5.76 -4.45
C GLY A 26 -10.62 -5.83 -3.04
N VAL A 27 -10.33 -4.87 -2.16
CA VAL A 27 -10.83 -4.83 -0.78
C VAL A 27 -11.73 -3.61 -0.51
N THR A 28 -12.50 -3.66 0.57
CA THR A 28 -13.26 -2.49 1.02
C THR A 28 -12.33 -1.41 1.59
N PRO A 29 -12.67 -0.11 1.51
CA PRO A 29 -11.89 0.94 2.16
C PRO A 29 -11.66 0.70 3.65
N LYS A 30 -12.67 0.16 4.37
CA LYS A 30 -12.54 -0.21 5.78
C LYS A 30 -11.43 -1.24 6.00
N THR A 31 -11.43 -2.32 5.21
CA THR A 31 -10.38 -3.35 5.26
C THR A 31 -9.01 -2.77 4.95
N PHE A 32 -8.91 -1.87 3.97
CA PHE A 32 -7.65 -1.18 3.66
C PHE A 32 -7.14 -0.35 4.84
N TYR A 33 -8.00 0.43 5.51
CA TYR A 33 -7.61 1.19 6.69
C TYR A 33 -7.13 0.28 7.84
N GLU A 34 -7.78 -0.85 8.05
CA GLU A 34 -7.36 -1.84 9.05
C GLU A 34 -5.98 -2.44 8.69
N LYS A 35 -5.74 -2.76 7.41
CA LYS A 35 -4.43 -3.22 6.92
C LYS A 35 -3.34 -2.15 7.07
N MET A 36 -3.66 -0.89 6.82
CA MET A 36 -2.76 0.25 7.04
C MET A 36 -2.44 0.47 8.53
N LYS A 37 -3.39 0.21 9.43
CA LYS A 37 -3.16 0.28 10.88
C LYS A 37 -2.29 -0.88 11.36
N ASN A 38 -2.54 -2.08 10.85
CA ASN A 38 -1.83 -3.29 11.26
C ASN A 38 -0.48 -3.45 10.55
N GLY A 39 -0.29 -2.79 9.40
CA GLY A 39 0.90 -2.90 8.56
C GLY A 39 1.04 -4.28 7.92
N VAL A 40 -0.08 -4.92 7.56
CA VAL A 40 -0.13 -6.29 7.01
C VAL A 40 -0.92 -6.29 5.70
N PHE A 41 -0.24 -6.63 4.61
CA PHE A 41 -0.81 -6.84 3.29
C PHE A 41 -0.37 -8.21 2.75
N GLY A 42 -1.23 -8.83 1.94
CA GLY A 42 -0.91 -10.04 1.20
C GLY A 42 0.12 -9.77 0.10
N SER A 43 0.84 -10.81 -0.34
CA SER A 43 1.84 -10.68 -1.40
C SER A 43 1.23 -10.27 -2.74
N ASP A 44 0.02 -10.74 -3.02
CA ASP A 44 -0.80 -10.36 -4.18
C ASP A 44 -1.22 -8.89 -4.13
N GLU A 45 -1.70 -8.42 -2.98
CA GLU A 45 -2.04 -7.01 -2.76
C GLU A 45 -0.80 -6.11 -2.91
N ILE A 46 0.35 -6.54 -2.37
CA ILE A 46 1.61 -5.82 -2.48
C ILE A 46 2.06 -5.73 -3.94
N GLN A 47 1.99 -6.83 -4.69
CA GLN A 47 2.39 -6.83 -6.11
C GLN A 47 1.55 -5.84 -6.92
N ILE A 48 0.23 -5.85 -6.75
CA ILE A 48 -0.67 -4.89 -7.41
C ILE A 48 -0.29 -3.45 -7.04
N MET A 49 -0.04 -3.16 -5.76
CA MET A 49 0.39 -1.82 -5.34
C MET A 49 1.74 -1.41 -5.94
N ILE A 50 2.68 -2.34 -6.12
CA ILE A 50 3.98 -2.05 -6.73
C ILE A 50 3.80 -1.63 -8.20
N ASP A 51 3.00 -2.39 -8.93
CA ASP A 51 2.80 -2.20 -10.36
C ASP A 51 2.01 -0.92 -10.63
N GLU A 52 0.90 -0.72 -9.91
CA GLU A 52 -0.04 0.38 -10.14
C GLU A 52 0.38 1.72 -9.52
N LEU A 53 1.18 1.71 -8.44
CA LEU A 53 1.72 2.93 -7.85
C LEU A 53 3.13 3.27 -8.36
N HIS A 54 3.64 2.47 -9.32
CA HIS A 54 4.96 2.62 -9.94
C HIS A 54 6.08 2.70 -8.91
N ILE A 55 6.14 1.72 -8.00
CA ILE A 55 7.12 1.66 -6.91
C ILE A 55 8.41 1.00 -7.40
N ASP A 56 9.40 1.82 -7.76
CA ASP A 56 10.71 1.33 -8.25
C ASP A 56 11.49 0.52 -7.19
N ASN A 57 11.42 0.95 -5.93
CA ASN A 57 12.11 0.29 -4.83
C ASN A 57 11.12 -0.09 -3.72
N PRO A 58 10.51 -1.29 -3.77
CA PRO A 58 9.48 -1.71 -2.82
C PRO A 58 10.04 -2.16 -1.47
N MET A 59 11.32 -2.54 -1.42
CA MET A 59 11.96 -3.11 -0.23
C MET A 59 11.89 -2.19 1.00
N PRO A 60 12.21 -0.89 0.91
CA PRO A 60 12.12 0.03 2.04
C PRO A 60 10.68 0.26 2.54
N ILE A 61 9.66 -0.04 1.73
CA ILE A 61 8.25 0.22 2.05
C ILE A 61 7.62 -1.02 2.65
N PHE A 62 7.67 -2.14 1.93
CA PHE A 62 6.94 -3.36 2.30
C PHE A 62 7.77 -4.31 3.19
N PHE A 63 9.10 -4.22 3.12
CA PHE A 63 10.02 -5.13 3.79
C PHE A 63 10.98 -4.41 4.76
N ALA A 64 10.60 -3.24 5.28
CA ALA A 64 11.44 -2.55 6.25
C ALA A 64 11.69 -3.45 7.47
N HIS A 65 12.98 -3.74 7.70
CA HIS A 65 13.47 -4.32 8.94
C HIS A 65 13.31 -3.31 10.07
N LYS A 66 13.16 -3.82 11.30
CA LYS A 66 13.10 -2.97 12.50
C LYS A 66 14.38 -2.15 12.66
#